data_AF-A0A7X5BQX2-F1
#
_entry.id   AF-A0A7X5BQX2-F1
#
_cell.length_a   1.000
_cell.length_b   1.000
_cell.length_c   1.000
_cell.angle_alpha   90.00
_cell.angle_beta   90.00
_cell.angle_gamma   90.00
#
_symmetry.space_group_name_H-M   'P 1'
#
loop_
_entity.id
_entity.type
_entity.pdbx_description
1 polymer ?
#
loop_
_entity_poly.entity_id
_entity_poly.type
_entity_poly.pdbx_seq_one_letter_code
_entity_poly.pdbx_strand_id
1 'polypeptide(L)'
;MRAKFRLLDVKDIEKLIYKLSEVGVSLGDIYRQLAEGKEKNIEFYVEGDRVQAVSSAIKEFCQFDIVYEGQENRWTPFLLLGTLWLDSALLYVLLKLSFLSQDFNYFLSQIFGSSKLVAFVKGSVSLLAILVYYLGFIFAKGTTPVGKFFGLKIEKDHIYAAVLFSLPLIAFYLLQLNQTFIRILGLFTLSLCVVMPFYLKDSVRG
;
A
#
# COMPACT_ATOMS: atom_id res chain seq x y z
N MET A 1 -12.40 -0.40 12.25
CA MET A 1 -12.37 -1.81 11.80
C MET A 1 -13.69 -2.46 12.14
N ARG A 2 -14.34 -3.16 11.20
CA ARG A 2 -15.58 -3.92 11.44
C ARG A 2 -15.30 -5.38 11.21
N ALA A 3 -15.85 -6.24 12.05
CA ALA A 3 -15.79 -7.68 11.90
C ALA A 3 -17.14 -8.19 11.45
N LYS A 4 -17.14 -9.00 10.40
CA LYS A 4 -18.30 -9.76 9.97
C LYS A 4 -18.30 -11.10 10.71
N PHE A 5 -19.34 -11.33 11.48
CA PHE A 5 -19.61 -12.61 12.13
C PHE A 5 -20.49 -13.44 11.19
N ARG A 6 -20.05 -14.66 10.88
CA ARG A 6 -20.87 -15.67 10.22
C ARG A 6 -21.17 -16.77 11.23
N LEU A 7 -22.44 -16.93 11.56
CA LEU A 7 -22.89 -17.94 12.51
C LEU A 7 -23.08 -19.28 11.80
N LEU A 8 -22.54 -20.33 12.40
CA LEU A 8 -22.59 -21.71 11.98
C LEU A 8 -23.18 -22.54 13.13
N ASP A 9 -23.99 -23.55 12.79
CA ASP A 9 -24.52 -24.51 13.76
C ASP A 9 -25.16 -23.85 15.00
N VAL A 10 -26.18 -23.03 14.76
CA VAL A 10 -26.90 -22.29 15.82
C VAL A 10 -27.78 -23.27 16.60
N LYS A 11 -27.48 -23.44 17.90
CA LYS A 11 -28.23 -24.36 18.78
C LYS A 11 -29.56 -23.79 19.23
N ASP A 12 -29.59 -22.49 19.56
CA ASP A 12 -30.76 -21.81 20.12
C ASP A 12 -30.77 -20.36 19.63
N ILE A 13 -31.64 -20.08 18.67
CA ILE A 13 -31.67 -18.81 17.94
C ILE A 13 -32.26 -17.67 18.77
N GLU A 14 -33.25 -17.97 19.61
CA GLU A 14 -33.93 -16.98 20.44
C GLU A 14 -33.01 -16.48 21.56
N LYS A 15 -32.32 -17.41 22.24
CA LYS A 15 -31.32 -17.04 23.25
C LYS A 15 -30.13 -16.31 22.65
N LEU A 16 -29.70 -16.69 21.43
CA LEU A 16 -28.63 -16.02 20.73
C LEU A 16 -28.99 -14.56 20.40
N ILE A 17 -30.20 -14.32 19.89
CA ILE A 17 -30.71 -12.97 19.59
C ILE A 17 -30.78 -12.12 20.86
N TYR A 18 -31.29 -12.69 21.96
CA TYR A 18 -31.35 -12.01 23.25
C TYR A 18 -29.94 -11.60 23.73
N LYS A 19 -28.97 -12.50 23.63
CA LYS A 19 -27.59 -12.23 24.04
C LYS A 19 -26.88 -11.21 23.15
N LEU A 20 -27.14 -11.26 21.84
CA LEU A 20 -26.64 -10.26 20.89
C LEU A 20 -27.21 -8.86 21.18
N SER A 21 -28.48 -8.78 21.60
CA SER A 21 -29.09 -7.53 22.04
C SER A 21 -28.42 -6.96 23.29
N GLU A 22 -28.11 -7.80 24.30
CA GLU A 22 -27.43 -7.37 25.53
C GLU A 22 -26.04 -6.79 25.27
N VAL A 23 -25.32 -7.29 24.26
CA VAL A 23 -23.99 -6.79 23.87
C VAL A 23 -24.10 -5.61 22.87
N GLY A 24 -25.31 -5.13 22.61
CA GLY A 24 -25.58 -3.94 21.81
C GLY A 24 -25.37 -4.14 20.32
N VAL A 25 -25.58 -5.35 19.80
CA VAL A 25 -25.57 -5.65 18.36
C VAL A 25 -26.92 -5.30 17.75
N SER A 26 -26.92 -4.65 16.58
CA SER A 26 -28.15 -4.35 15.85
C SER A 26 -28.77 -5.64 15.29
N LEU A 27 -29.99 -5.94 15.71
CA LEU A 27 -30.70 -7.16 15.31
C LEU A 27 -31.42 -7.05 13.96
N GLY A 28 -31.49 -5.84 13.36
CA GLY A 28 -32.27 -5.60 12.14
C GLY A 28 -31.84 -6.48 10.97
N ASP A 29 -30.53 -6.66 10.78
CA ASP A 29 -29.99 -7.51 9.72
C ASP A 29 -30.22 -9.00 9.98
N ILE A 30 -30.28 -9.41 11.26
CA ILE A 30 -30.52 -10.79 11.68
C ILE A 30 -31.98 -11.15 11.42
N TYR A 31 -32.94 -10.33 11.89
CA TYR A 31 -34.36 -10.56 11.66
C TYR A 31 -34.73 -10.58 10.17
N ARG A 32 -34.10 -9.72 9.35
CA ARG A 32 -34.29 -9.74 7.91
C ARG A 32 -33.84 -11.07 7.29
N GLN A 33 -32.67 -11.60 7.69
CA GLN A 33 -32.16 -12.86 7.18
C GLN A 33 -33.00 -14.07 7.63
N LEU A 34 -33.57 -14.02 8.83
CA LEU A 34 -34.51 -15.03 9.32
C LEU A 34 -35.81 -15.01 8.53
N ALA A 35 -36.36 -13.83 8.23
CA ALA A 35 -37.54 -13.69 7.38
C ALA A 35 -37.30 -14.19 5.94
N GLU A 36 -36.05 -14.12 5.45
CA GLU A 36 -35.62 -14.67 4.15
C GLU A 36 -35.33 -16.19 4.19
N GLY A 37 -35.52 -16.86 5.32
CA GLY A 37 -35.27 -18.31 5.47
C GLY A 37 -33.80 -18.70 5.52
N LYS A 38 -32.87 -17.76 5.79
CA LYS A 38 -31.43 -17.99 5.90
C LYS A 38 -31.00 -18.40 7.31
N GLU A 39 -31.69 -19.37 7.91
CA GLU A 39 -31.45 -19.80 9.30
C GLU A 39 -30.06 -20.44 9.52
N LYS A 40 -29.45 -20.98 8.45
CA LYS A 40 -28.18 -21.73 8.53
C LYS A 40 -26.91 -20.89 8.28
N ASN A 41 -27.04 -19.61 7.92
CA ASN A 41 -25.90 -18.74 7.56
C ASN A 41 -26.21 -17.28 7.91
N ILE A 42 -26.42 -16.99 9.19
CA ILE A 42 -26.70 -15.62 9.64
C ILE A 42 -25.41 -14.83 9.68
N GLU A 43 -25.40 -13.70 9.00
CA GLU A 43 -24.25 -12.80 8.94
C GLU A 43 -24.58 -11.44 9.56
N PHE A 44 -23.73 -10.94 10.45
CA PHE A 44 -23.90 -9.60 11.01
C PHE A 44 -22.57 -8.90 11.27
N TYR A 45 -22.62 -7.59 11.39
CA TYR A 45 -21.45 -6.73 11.52
C TYR A 45 -21.29 -6.19 12.93
N VAL A 46 -20.06 -6.22 13.43
CA VAL A 46 -19.69 -5.73 14.77
C VAL A 46 -18.48 -4.80 14.65
N GLU A 47 -18.45 -3.76 15.47
CA GLU A 47 -17.29 -2.86 15.57
C GLU A 47 -16.11 -3.57 16.25
N GLY A 48 -14.88 -3.26 15.81
CA GLY A 48 -13.65 -3.94 16.22
C GLY A 48 -13.41 -4.01 17.73
N ASP A 49 -13.80 -2.96 18.46
CA ASP A 49 -13.73 -2.83 19.92
C ASP A 49 -14.71 -3.76 20.65
N ARG A 50 -15.80 -4.19 19.99
CA ARG A 50 -16.84 -5.07 20.56
C ARG A 50 -16.70 -6.52 20.17
N VAL A 51 -15.76 -6.87 19.27
CA VAL A 51 -15.56 -8.23 18.76
C VAL A 51 -15.37 -9.22 19.89
N GLN A 52 -14.49 -8.92 20.86
CA GLN A 52 -14.21 -9.84 21.95
C GLN A 52 -15.42 -10.05 22.87
N ALA A 53 -16.15 -8.98 23.19
CA ALA A 53 -17.37 -9.06 24.00
C ALA A 53 -18.46 -9.89 23.30
N VAL A 54 -18.65 -9.69 22.00
CA VAL A 54 -19.61 -10.45 21.19
C VAL A 54 -19.19 -11.92 21.07
N SER A 55 -17.92 -12.20 20.73
CA SER A 55 -17.40 -13.57 20.63
C SER A 55 -17.57 -14.36 21.94
N SER A 56 -17.26 -13.75 23.08
CA SER A 56 -17.45 -14.39 24.38
C SER A 56 -18.91 -14.67 24.71
N ALA A 57 -19.82 -13.78 24.32
CA ALA A 57 -21.24 -13.92 24.61
C ALA A 57 -21.94 -15.00 23.77
N ILE A 58 -21.49 -15.23 22.53
CA ILE A 58 -22.18 -16.13 21.59
C ILE A 58 -21.56 -17.53 21.47
N LYS A 59 -20.35 -17.75 21.99
CA LYS A 59 -19.59 -19.01 21.87
C LYS A 59 -20.30 -20.24 22.41
N GLU A 60 -21.17 -20.07 23.39
CA GLU A 60 -21.94 -21.17 23.98
C GLU A 60 -23.12 -21.61 23.08
N PHE A 61 -23.58 -20.71 22.21
CA PHE A 61 -24.82 -20.85 21.44
C PHE A 61 -24.60 -21.22 19.97
N CYS A 62 -23.42 -20.94 19.41
CA CYS A 62 -23.10 -21.18 18.01
C CYS A 62 -21.60 -21.35 17.78
N GLN A 63 -21.25 -22.02 16.67
CA GLN A 63 -19.94 -21.85 16.06
C GLN A 63 -19.98 -20.56 15.22
N PHE A 64 -18.85 -19.88 15.07
CA PHE A 64 -18.81 -18.67 14.26
C PHE A 64 -17.45 -18.45 13.64
N ASP A 65 -17.47 -17.92 12.42
CA ASP A 65 -16.30 -17.38 11.75
C ASP A 65 -16.28 -15.86 11.86
N ILE A 66 -15.11 -15.31 12.16
CA ILE A 66 -14.87 -13.87 12.17
C ILE A 66 -14.08 -13.51 10.92
N VAL A 67 -14.73 -12.82 9.99
CA VAL A 67 -14.05 -12.21 8.83
C VAL A 67 -13.87 -10.73 9.16
N TYR A 68 -12.63 -10.34 9.43
CA TYR A 68 -12.31 -8.93 9.61
C TYR A 68 -12.41 -8.23 8.25
N GLU A 69 -13.41 -7.38 8.07
CA GLU A 69 -13.40 -6.44 6.95
C GLU A 69 -12.35 -5.38 7.28
N GLY A 70 -11.16 -5.55 6.68
CA GLY A 70 -10.22 -4.46 6.54
C GLY A 70 -10.98 -3.30 5.92
N GLN A 71 -11.09 -2.18 6.64
CA GLN A 71 -11.60 -0.96 6.05
C GLN A 71 -10.66 -0.63 4.90
N GLU A 72 -11.06 -0.93 3.67
CA GLU A 72 -10.37 -0.40 2.48
C GLU A 72 -10.40 1.11 2.64
N ASN A 73 -9.28 1.68 3.08
CA ASN A 73 -9.16 3.11 3.18
C ASN A 73 -9.17 3.62 1.73
N ARG A 74 -10.31 4.19 1.31
CA ARG A 74 -10.49 4.72 -0.06
C ARG A 74 -9.42 5.75 -0.43
N TRP A 75 -8.70 6.27 0.57
CA TRP A 75 -7.60 7.22 0.43
C TRP A 75 -6.23 6.57 0.20
N THR A 76 -6.05 5.26 0.43
CA THR A 76 -4.78 4.54 0.22
C THR A 76 -4.13 4.83 -1.13
N PRO A 77 -4.82 4.77 -2.29
CA PRO A 77 -4.19 5.08 -3.58
C PRO A 77 -3.70 6.53 -3.68
N PHE A 78 -4.43 7.49 -3.10
CA PHE A 78 -4.03 8.90 -3.08
C PHE A 78 -2.86 9.15 -2.12
N LEU A 79 -2.85 8.49 -0.96
CA LEU A 79 -1.73 8.53 -0.02
C LEU A 79 -0.48 7.89 -0.62
N LEU A 80 -0.62 6.78 -1.35
CA LEU A 80 0.47 6.16 -2.10
C LEU A 80 1.00 7.06 -3.19
N LEU A 81 0.12 7.73 -3.94
CA LEU A 81 0.52 8.70 -4.96
C LEU A 81 1.32 9.86 -4.31
N GLY A 82 0.80 10.45 -3.23
CA GLY A 82 1.49 11.51 -2.50
C GLY A 82 2.85 11.06 -1.96
N THR A 83 2.92 9.85 -1.41
CA THR A 83 4.15 9.21 -0.93
C THR A 83 5.17 9.07 -2.05
N LEU A 84 4.73 8.56 -3.20
CA LEU A 84 5.58 8.33 -4.38
C LEU A 84 6.18 9.64 -4.92
N TRP A 85 5.42 10.73 -4.94
CA TRP A 85 5.91 12.05 -5.32
C TRP A 85 6.89 12.64 -4.31
N LEU A 86 6.56 12.58 -3.02
CA LEU A 86 7.39 13.12 -1.95
C LEU A 86 8.71 12.35 -1.78
N ASP A 87 8.68 11.02 -1.82
CA ASP A 87 9.89 10.20 -1.78
C ASP A 87 10.77 10.45 -3.02
N SER A 88 10.16 10.61 -4.20
CA SER A 88 10.91 10.95 -5.42
C SER A 88 11.57 12.32 -5.32
N ALA A 89 10.90 13.31 -4.74
CA ALA A 89 11.47 14.63 -4.51
C ALA A 89 12.62 14.59 -3.49
N LEU A 90 12.43 13.87 -2.38
CA LEU A 90 13.46 13.67 -1.36
C LEU A 90 14.70 12.99 -1.96
N LEU A 91 14.49 11.91 -2.72
CA LEU A 91 15.56 11.16 -3.35
C LEU A 91 16.26 11.97 -4.45
N TYR A 92 15.52 12.78 -5.21
CA TYR A 92 16.12 13.72 -6.16
C TYR A 92 17.05 14.72 -5.46
N VAL A 93 16.64 15.28 -4.32
CA VAL A 93 17.50 16.19 -3.54
C VAL A 93 18.76 15.46 -3.04
N LEU A 94 18.63 14.24 -2.54
CA LEU A 94 19.76 13.41 -2.11
C LEU A 94 20.73 13.14 -3.27
N LEU A 95 20.21 12.78 -4.45
CA LEU A 95 21.02 12.59 -5.65
C LEU A 95 21.70 13.90 -6.07
N LYS A 96 21.00 15.03 -6.05
CA LYS A 96 21.54 16.36 -6.38
C LYS A 96 22.74 16.74 -5.50
N LEU A 97 22.68 16.41 -4.22
CA LEU A 97 23.77 16.67 -3.27
C LEU A 97 24.93 15.67 -3.39
N SER A 98 24.72 14.51 -4.02
CA SER A 98 25.70 13.44 -4.15
C SER A 98 26.12 13.22 -5.60
N PHE A 99 25.51 12.24 -6.28
CA PHE A 99 25.92 11.77 -7.61
C PHE A 99 25.57 12.74 -8.74
N LEU A 100 24.63 13.64 -8.53
CA LEU A 100 24.26 14.68 -9.49
C LEU A 100 24.99 16.00 -9.27
N SER A 101 25.82 16.11 -8.23
CA SER A 101 26.60 17.31 -7.90
C SER A 101 27.62 17.70 -8.98
N GLN A 102 28.06 18.96 -8.93
CA GLN A 102 29.13 19.45 -9.80
C GLN A 102 30.47 18.82 -9.45
N ASP A 103 30.76 18.61 -8.16
CA ASP A 103 32.01 18.01 -7.69
C ASP A 103 32.16 16.56 -8.17
N PHE A 104 31.09 15.77 -8.10
CA PHE A 104 31.10 14.41 -8.63
C PHE A 104 31.27 14.39 -10.15
N ASN A 105 30.66 15.34 -10.85
CA ASN A 105 30.85 15.49 -12.29
C ASN A 105 32.30 15.86 -12.66
N TYR A 106 32.91 16.75 -11.90
CA TYR A 106 34.32 17.12 -12.05
C TYR A 106 35.22 15.93 -11.81
N PHE A 107 35.01 15.18 -10.71
CA PHE A 107 35.75 13.96 -10.40
C PHE A 107 35.67 12.92 -11.52
N LEU A 108 34.47 12.62 -12.02
CA LEU A 108 34.30 11.69 -13.14
C LEU A 108 34.97 12.21 -14.42
N SER A 109 34.91 13.51 -14.67
CA SER A 109 35.54 14.13 -15.85
C SER A 109 37.06 13.98 -15.82
N GLN A 110 37.68 14.06 -14.63
CA GLN A 110 39.11 13.82 -14.45
C GLN A 110 39.50 12.36 -14.73
N ILE A 111 38.62 11.39 -14.41
CA ILE A 111 38.90 9.95 -14.60
C ILE A 111 38.68 9.52 -16.04
N PHE A 112 37.54 9.87 -16.63
CA PHE A 112 37.11 9.28 -17.91
C PHE A 112 37.48 10.13 -19.13
N GLY A 113 37.81 11.41 -18.96
CA GLY A 113 38.22 12.32 -20.04
C GLY A 113 37.19 12.56 -21.16
N SER A 114 36.05 11.86 -21.14
CA SER A 114 35.00 11.87 -22.15
C SER A 114 33.66 12.18 -21.51
N SER A 115 33.02 13.25 -21.98
CA SER A 115 31.71 13.70 -21.49
C SER A 115 30.62 12.62 -21.63
N LYS A 116 30.71 11.76 -22.66
CA LYS A 116 29.77 10.65 -22.86
C LYS A 116 29.91 9.57 -21.80
N LEU A 117 31.15 9.18 -21.48
CA LEU A 117 31.42 8.17 -20.44
C LEU A 117 31.05 8.69 -19.06
N VAL A 118 31.37 9.96 -18.77
CA VAL A 118 30.97 10.63 -17.53
C VAL A 118 29.45 10.60 -17.35
N ALA A 119 28.69 10.99 -18.38
CA ALA A 119 27.23 10.96 -18.33
C ALA A 119 26.67 9.55 -18.11
N PHE A 120 27.24 8.54 -18.79
CA PHE A 120 26.83 7.15 -18.66
C PHE A 120 27.08 6.58 -17.25
N VAL A 121 28.28 6.80 -16.70
CA VAL A 121 28.64 6.35 -15.34
C VAL A 121 27.78 7.07 -14.31
N LYS A 122 27.63 8.38 -14.45
CA LYS A 122 26.78 9.21 -13.57
C LYS A 122 25.33 8.71 -13.55
N GLY A 123 24.76 8.43 -14.71
CA GLY A 123 23.40 7.88 -14.81
C GLY A 123 23.29 6.49 -14.17
N SER A 124 24.26 5.61 -14.44
CA SER A 124 24.28 4.24 -13.90
C SER A 124 24.38 4.22 -12.38
N VAL A 125 25.28 5.00 -11.79
CA VAL A 125 25.45 5.11 -10.34
C VAL A 125 24.20 5.71 -9.69
N SER A 126 23.60 6.72 -10.32
CA SER A 126 22.36 7.33 -9.82
C SER A 126 21.20 6.32 -9.81
N LEU A 127 21.05 5.52 -10.88
CA LEU A 127 20.01 4.50 -10.97
C LEU A 127 20.22 3.39 -9.93
N LEU A 128 21.47 2.97 -9.73
CA LEU A 128 21.83 1.99 -8.71
C LEU A 128 21.54 2.52 -7.30
N ALA A 129 21.89 3.79 -7.02
CA ALA A 129 21.59 4.42 -5.75
C ALA A 129 20.07 4.50 -5.46
N ILE A 130 19.26 4.81 -6.48
CA ILE A 130 17.80 4.82 -6.36
C ILE A 130 17.27 3.43 -5.98
N LEU A 131 17.73 2.39 -6.68
CA LEU A 131 17.29 1.01 -6.40
C LEU A 131 17.70 0.57 -4.99
N VAL A 132 18.96 0.81 -4.60
CA VAL A 132 19.47 0.45 -3.27
C VAL A 132 18.72 1.20 -2.18
N TYR A 133 18.39 2.48 -2.39
CA TYR A 133 17.61 3.27 -1.44
C TYR A 133 16.24 2.63 -1.17
N TYR A 134 15.45 2.39 -2.22
CA TYR A 134 14.11 1.84 -2.04
C TYR A 134 14.12 0.39 -1.56
N LEU A 135 15.01 -0.45 -2.10
CA LEU A 135 15.16 -1.83 -1.63
C LEU A 135 15.56 -1.88 -0.15
N GLY A 136 16.49 -1.04 0.28
CA GLY A 136 16.94 -0.97 1.67
C GLY A 136 15.80 -0.63 2.62
N PHE A 137 15.01 0.41 2.32
CA PHE A 137 13.89 0.80 3.17
C PHE A 137 12.73 -0.20 3.16
N ILE A 138 12.34 -0.67 1.98
CA ILE A 138 11.22 -1.62 1.85
C ILE A 138 11.60 -2.95 2.51
N PHE A 139 12.82 -3.46 2.33
CA PHE A 139 13.24 -4.71 2.95
C PHE A 139 13.41 -4.59 4.48
N ALA A 140 14.02 -3.50 4.97
CA ALA A 140 14.31 -3.34 6.39
C ALA A 140 13.09 -2.89 7.23
N LYS A 141 12.20 -2.09 6.65
CA LYS A 141 11.09 -1.46 7.37
C LYS A 141 9.70 -1.78 6.81
N GLY A 142 9.61 -2.45 5.66
CA GLY A 142 8.33 -2.78 5.02
C GLY A 142 7.59 -1.55 4.49
N THR A 143 8.28 -0.42 4.33
CA THR A 143 7.69 0.85 3.86
C THR A 143 8.79 1.79 3.39
N THR A 144 8.42 2.82 2.65
CA THR A 144 9.33 3.91 2.26
C THR A 144 9.45 4.95 3.38
N PRO A 145 10.45 5.84 3.35
CA PRO A 145 10.60 6.88 4.36
C PRO A 145 9.36 7.77 4.50
N VAL A 146 8.79 8.24 3.40
CA VAL A 146 7.54 9.01 3.44
C VAL A 146 6.34 8.15 3.77
N GLY A 147 6.28 6.90 3.28
CA GLY A 147 5.20 5.96 3.58
C GLY A 147 5.06 5.70 5.07
N LYS A 148 6.19 5.66 5.81
CA LYS A 148 6.20 5.55 7.26
C LYS A 148 5.48 6.71 7.96
N PHE A 149 5.61 7.95 7.46
CA PHE A 149 4.91 9.10 8.03
C PHE A 149 3.39 9.03 7.81
N PHE A 150 2.96 8.42 6.71
CA PHE A 150 1.55 8.19 6.41
C PHE A 150 0.99 6.89 7.00
N GLY A 151 1.78 6.14 7.80
CA GLY A 151 1.35 4.86 8.37
C GLY A 151 1.20 3.73 7.35
N LEU A 152 1.65 3.92 6.11
CA LEU A 152 1.53 2.93 5.04
C LEU A 152 2.55 1.81 5.23
N LYS A 153 2.10 0.57 5.07
CA LYS A 153 2.95 -0.62 5.11
C LYS A 153 2.71 -1.47 3.87
N ILE A 154 3.77 -1.72 3.12
CA ILE A 154 3.75 -2.58 1.93
C ILE A 154 3.86 -4.02 2.40
N GLU A 155 2.97 -4.89 1.93
CA GLU A 155 3.06 -6.31 2.26
C GLU A 155 4.34 -6.95 1.68
N LYS A 156 4.93 -7.89 2.42
CA LYS A 156 6.28 -8.42 2.15
C LYS A 156 6.40 -9.11 0.79
N ASP A 157 5.30 -9.58 0.21
CA ASP A 157 5.29 -10.29 -1.07
C ASP A 157 5.35 -9.36 -2.29
N HIS A 158 5.36 -8.05 -2.07
CA HIS A 158 5.36 -7.04 -3.13
C HIS A 158 6.70 -6.32 -3.27
N ILE A 159 7.80 -7.08 -3.36
CA ILE A 159 9.16 -6.54 -3.59
C ILE A 159 9.22 -5.66 -4.85
N TYR A 160 8.39 -5.96 -5.85
CA TYR A 160 8.25 -5.17 -7.06
C TYR A 160 7.71 -3.74 -6.82
N ALA A 161 7.14 -3.45 -5.64
CA ALA A 161 6.81 -2.08 -5.25
C ALA A 161 8.06 -1.18 -5.23
N ALA A 162 9.26 -1.71 -4.94
CA ALA A 162 10.50 -0.94 -5.00
C ALA A 162 10.78 -0.39 -6.42
N VAL A 163 10.51 -1.20 -7.44
CA VAL A 163 10.60 -0.75 -8.84
C VAL A 163 9.61 0.38 -9.08
N LEU A 164 8.40 0.28 -8.51
CA LEU A 164 7.38 1.31 -8.63
C LEU A 164 7.84 2.68 -8.14
N PHE A 165 8.40 2.74 -6.93
CA PHE A 165 8.85 4.00 -6.33
C PHE A 165 10.06 4.60 -7.05
N SER A 166 10.79 3.81 -7.85
CA SER A 166 11.89 4.30 -8.70
C SER A 166 11.45 4.88 -10.05
N LEU A 167 10.25 4.50 -10.55
CA LEU A 167 9.77 4.88 -11.88
C LEU A 167 9.67 6.41 -12.11
N PRO A 168 9.25 7.25 -11.15
CA PRO A 168 9.11 8.69 -11.41
C PRO A 168 10.43 9.35 -11.78
N LEU A 169 11.51 9.01 -11.07
CA LEU A 169 12.84 9.54 -11.36
C LEU A 169 13.36 9.08 -12.72
N ILE A 170 13.11 7.81 -13.07
CA ILE A 170 13.44 7.26 -14.39
C ILE A 170 12.65 8.02 -15.47
N ALA A 171 11.36 8.26 -15.25
CA ALA A 171 10.50 8.97 -16.18
C ALA A 171 10.97 10.42 -16.39
N PHE A 172 11.31 11.13 -15.32
CA PHE A 172 11.89 12.48 -15.41
C PHE A 172 13.22 12.50 -16.15
N TYR A 173 14.09 11.52 -15.91
CA TYR A 173 15.35 11.40 -16.64
C TYR A 173 15.12 11.19 -18.14
N LEU A 174 14.20 10.30 -18.52
CA LEU A 174 13.85 10.04 -19.91
C LEU A 174 13.31 11.30 -20.63
N LEU A 175 12.51 12.12 -19.93
CA LEU A 175 11.97 13.36 -20.49
C LEU A 175 13.03 14.42 -20.78
N GLN A 176 14.14 14.42 -20.04
CA GLN A 176 15.24 15.36 -20.24
C GLN A 176 16.08 15.03 -21.49
N LEU A 177 15.97 13.82 -22.03
CA LEU A 177 16.69 13.43 -23.23
C LEU A 177 16.10 14.11 -24.48
N ASN A 178 16.98 14.51 -25.41
CA ASN A 178 16.59 15.33 -26.57
C ASN A 178 16.05 14.51 -27.75
N GLN A 179 15.64 13.26 -27.51
CA GLN A 179 15.10 12.35 -28.53
C GLN A 179 13.59 12.17 -28.35
N THR A 180 12.82 12.44 -29.40
CA THR A 180 11.34 12.40 -29.36
C THR A 180 10.78 11.07 -28.88
N PHE A 181 11.33 9.95 -29.38
CA PHE A 181 10.89 8.61 -28.98
C PHE A 181 11.11 8.34 -27.48
N ILE A 182 12.27 8.76 -26.95
CA ILE A 182 12.60 8.60 -25.54
C ILE A 182 11.69 9.45 -24.66
N ARG A 183 11.34 10.67 -25.10
CA ARG A 183 10.37 11.51 -24.38
C ARG A 183 8.99 10.87 -24.29
N ILE A 184 8.52 10.23 -25.37
CA ILE A 184 7.25 9.49 -25.37
C ILE A 184 7.31 8.33 -24.36
N LEU A 185 8.42 7.58 -24.32
CA LEU A 185 8.64 6.54 -23.32
C LEU A 185 8.61 7.11 -21.88
N GLY A 186 9.21 8.29 -21.68
CA GLY A 186 9.16 9.01 -20.40
C GLY A 186 7.73 9.40 -20.00
N LEU A 187 6.92 9.92 -20.93
CA LEU A 187 5.51 10.24 -20.69
C LEU A 187 4.68 9.00 -20.36
N PHE A 188 4.92 7.90 -21.07
CA PHE A 188 4.28 6.61 -20.76
C PHE A 188 4.67 6.09 -19.38
N THR A 189 5.94 6.24 -19.00
CA THR A 189 6.41 5.84 -17.67
C THR A 189 5.77 6.71 -16.57
N LEU A 190 5.60 8.02 -16.82
CA LEU A 190 4.87 8.91 -15.90
C LEU A 190 3.38 8.53 -15.79
N SER A 191 2.71 8.18 -16.88
CA SER A 191 1.31 7.79 -16.82
C SER A 191 1.13 6.51 -15.99
N LEU A 192 2.05 5.54 -16.13
CA LEU A 192 2.08 4.35 -15.27
C LEU A 192 2.25 4.70 -13.79
N CYS A 193 3.04 5.72 -13.45
CA CYS A 193 3.20 6.16 -12.05
C CYS A 193 1.90 6.68 -11.43
N VAL A 194 0.97 7.19 -12.24
CA VAL A 194 -0.34 7.67 -11.78
C VAL A 194 -1.33 6.52 -11.59
N VAL A 195 -1.31 5.53 -12.47
CA VAL A 195 -2.26 4.41 -12.46
C VAL A 195 -1.89 3.34 -11.43
N MET A 196 -0.59 3.08 -11.25
CA MET A 196 -0.11 1.98 -10.43
C MET A 196 -0.50 2.03 -8.93
N PRO A 197 -0.54 3.19 -8.25
CA PRO A 197 -1.05 3.27 -6.88
C PRO A 197 -2.48 2.75 -6.71
N PHE A 198 -3.31 2.83 -7.76
CA PHE A 198 -4.67 2.31 -7.76
C PHE A 198 -4.71 0.79 -7.96
N TYR A 199 -3.72 0.23 -8.66
CA TYR A 199 -3.57 -1.22 -8.82
C TYR A 199 -3.01 -1.87 -7.55
N LEU A 200 -2.12 -1.18 -6.84
CA LEU A 200 -1.47 -1.69 -5.63
C LEU A 200 -2.20 -1.36 -4.33
N LYS A 201 -3.44 -0.84 -4.40
CA LYS A 201 -4.19 -0.46 -3.19
C LYS A 201 -4.39 -1.64 -2.23
N ASP A 202 -4.55 -2.86 -2.78
CA ASP A 202 -4.82 -4.08 -2.01
C ASP A 202 -3.54 -4.67 -1.39
N SER A 203 -2.38 -4.24 -1.90
CA SER A 203 -1.04 -4.63 -1.48
C SER A 203 -0.48 -3.79 -0.32
N VAL A 204 -1.22 -2.78 0.13
CA VAL A 204 -0.77 -1.79 1.11
C VAL A 204 -1.79 -1.65 2.24
N ARG A 205 -1.33 -1.84 3.48
CA ARG A 205 -2.14 -1.62 4.68
C ARG A 205 -1.83 -0.25 5.27
N GLY A 206 -2.87 0.48 5.66
CA GLY A 206 -2.80 1.74 6.39
C GLY A 206 -3.38 1.61 7.80
#